data_AF-A0A519LYF0-F1
#
_entry.id   AF-A0A519LYF0-F1
#
_cell.length_a   1.000
_cell.length_b   1.000
_cell.length_c   1.000
_cell.angle_alpha   90.00
_cell.angle_beta   90.00
_cell.angle_gamma   90.00
#
_symmetry.space_group_name_H-M   'P 1'
#
loop_
_entity.id
_entity.type
_entity.pdbx_description
1 polymer ?
#
loop_
_entity_poly.entity_id
_entity_poly.type
_entity_poly.pdbx_seq_one_letter_code
_entity_poly.pdbx_strand_id
1 'polypeptide(L)'
;MSEQGCFHCGLTIDKNEEINFDEKKFCCNGCKTVYEIFSLHDLTSYYDFENSPGATPQNITGKYDFLENETILSKILEFQEGNTSIVSLNIPHIHCSSCIWILENLNKIQSGINISQVNFPEKRVRITFNSETVSLKDIVYLLSSIGYEPYISLENYETGKSNIDRTLTYKLGVAFFCFGNIMLLSFPE
;
A
#
# COMPACT_ATOMS: atom_id res chain seq x y z
N MET A 1 11.72 -13.50 -33.00
CA MET A 1 10.29 -13.35 -33.29
C MET A 1 9.69 -12.64 -32.09
N SER A 2 9.28 -11.38 -32.26
CA SER A 2 8.77 -10.55 -31.15
C SER A 2 7.43 -11.10 -30.66
N GLU A 3 7.40 -11.63 -29.45
CA GLU A 3 6.15 -11.94 -28.75
C GLU A 3 5.33 -10.64 -28.66
N GLN A 4 4.12 -10.65 -29.21
CA GLN A 4 3.22 -9.49 -29.16
C GLN A 4 2.49 -9.53 -27.82
N GLY A 5 2.72 -8.51 -27.00
CA GLY A 5 2.06 -8.35 -25.70
C GLY A 5 0.66 -7.77 -25.82
N CYS A 6 -0.14 -7.98 -24.78
CA CYS A 6 -1.45 -7.37 -24.60
C CYS A 6 -1.32 -5.85 -24.47
N PHE A 7 -2.14 -5.10 -25.21
CA PHE A 7 -2.14 -3.64 -25.20
C PHE A 7 -2.48 -3.05 -23.81
N HIS A 8 -3.30 -3.75 -23.02
CA HIS A 8 -3.77 -3.24 -21.72
C HIS A 8 -2.86 -3.65 -20.54
N CYS A 9 -2.46 -4.92 -20.46
CA CYS A 9 -1.70 -5.46 -19.33
C CYS A 9 -0.25 -5.83 -19.63
N GLY A 10 0.20 -5.71 -20.89
CA GLY A 10 1.58 -5.98 -21.29
C GLY A 10 2.00 -7.47 -21.30
N LEU A 11 1.14 -8.38 -20.82
CA LEU A 11 1.41 -9.82 -20.79
C LEU A 11 1.52 -10.42 -22.18
N THR A 12 2.34 -11.45 -22.34
CA THR A 12 2.43 -12.26 -23.56
C THR A 12 1.09 -12.91 -23.87
N ILE A 13 0.64 -12.81 -25.12
CA ILE A 13 -0.63 -13.40 -25.56
C ILE A 13 -0.39 -14.84 -26.03
N ASP A 14 -1.05 -15.80 -25.38
CA ASP A 14 -1.12 -17.17 -25.89
C ASP A 14 -1.90 -17.20 -27.22
N LYS A 15 -1.38 -17.91 -28.23
CA LYS A 15 -1.95 -17.94 -29.58
C LYS A 15 -3.43 -18.36 -29.66
N ASN A 16 -3.94 -19.05 -28.64
CA ASN A 16 -5.33 -19.53 -28.58
C ASN A 16 -6.30 -18.55 -27.89
N GLU A 17 -5.81 -17.50 -27.23
CA GLU A 17 -6.62 -16.53 -26.47
C GLU A 17 -6.45 -15.10 -26.99
N GLU A 18 -5.92 -14.93 -28.21
CA GLU A 18 -5.75 -13.62 -28.83
C GLU A 18 -7.10 -13.00 -29.21
N ILE A 19 -7.41 -11.86 -28.60
CA ILE A 19 -8.58 -11.04 -28.93
C ILE A 19 -8.11 -9.78 -29.64
N ASN A 20 -8.54 -9.59 -30.89
CA ASN A 20 -8.27 -8.40 -31.68
C ASN A 20 -9.46 -7.43 -31.59
N PHE A 21 -9.20 -6.18 -31.19
CA PHE A 21 -10.21 -5.13 -31.11
C PHE A 21 -9.54 -3.76 -31.31
N ASP A 22 -10.12 -2.90 -32.15
CA ASP A 22 -9.61 -1.54 -32.42
C ASP A 22 -8.13 -1.48 -32.83
N GLU A 23 -7.74 -2.36 -33.76
CA GLU A 23 -6.34 -2.56 -34.22
C GLU A 23 -5.33 -2.92 -33.11
N LYS A 24 -5.83 -3.33 -31.93
CA LYS A 24 -5.04 -3.70 -30.75
C LYS A 24 -5.32 -5.14 -30.34
N LYS A 25 -4.35 -5.74 -29.65
CA LYS A 25 -4.39 -7.14 -29.19
C LYS A 25 -4.56 -7.21 -27.69
N PHE A 26 -5.39 -8.12 -27.22
CA PHE A 26 -5.69 -8.34 -25.80
C PHE A 26 -5.56 -9.81 -25.42
N CYS A 27 -5.09 -10.10 -24.21
CA CYS A 27 -4.91 -11.47 -23.70
C CYS A 27 -6.19 -12.09 -23.13
N CYS A 28 -7.22 -11.29 -22.82
CA CYS A 28 -8.49 -11.78 -22.27
C CYS A 28 -9.63 -10.77 -22.47
N ASN A 29 -10.88 -11.23 -22.33
CA ASN A 29 -12.06 -10.37 -22.44
C ASN A 29 -12.04 -9.23 -21.40
N GLY A 30 -11.46 -9.44 -20.21
CA GLY A 30 -11.33 -8.39 -19.19
C GLY A 30 -10.50 -7.21 -19.69
N CYS A 31 -9.32 -7.47 -20.29
CA CYS A 31 -8.46 -6.43 -20.86
C CYS A 31 -9.15 -5.66 -22.00
N LYS A 32 -9.90 -6.37 -22.85
CA LYS A 32 -10.73 -5.75 -23.90
C LYS A 32 -11.79 -4.84 -23.29
N THR A 33 -12.54 -5.32 -22.29
CA THR A 33 -13.63 -4.57 -21.66
C THR A 33 -13.12 -3.30 -20.97
N VAL A 34 -12.00 -3.37 -20.26
CA VAL A 34 -11.42 -2.17 -19.62
C VAL A 34 -10.99 -1.16 -20.68
N TYR A 35 -10.36 -1.60 -21.76
CA TYR A 35 -10.04 -0.72 -22.89
C TYR A 35 -11.31 -0.08 -23.50
N GLU A 36 -12.33 -0.86 -23.76
CA GLU A 36 -13.61 -0.40 -24.32
C GLU A 36 -14.29 0.65 -23.43
N ILE A 37 -14.32 0.44 -22.11
CA ILE A 37 -14.84 1.42 -21.14
C ILE A 37 -14.05 2.72 -21.23
N PHE A 38 -12.72 2.65 -21.26
CA PHE A 38 -11.87 3.84 -21.25
C PHE A 38 -12.00 4.62 -22.55
N SER A 39 -12.08 3.92 -23.68
CA SER A 39 -12.31 4.50 -25.00
C SER A 39 -13.69 5.13 -25.14
N LEU A 40 -14.74 4.53 -24.56
CA LEU A 40 -16.11 5.07 -24.59
C LEU A 40 -16.28 6.34 -23.73
N HIS A 41 -15.43 6.52 -22.72
CA HIS A 41 -15.54 7.63 -21.76
C HIS A 41 -14.46 8.73 -21.96
N ASP A 42 -13.78 8.75 -23.12
CA ASP A 42 -12.70 9.70 -23.43
C ASP A 42 -11.55 9.68 -22.39
N LEU A 43 -11.33 8.53 -21.74
CA LEU A 43 -10.28 8.29 -20.75
C LEU A 43 -9.04 7.61 -21.36
N THR A 44 -8.87 7.67 -22.68
CA THR A 44 -7.73 7.06 -23.38
C THR A 44 -6.39 7.67 -22.98
N SER A 45 -6.38 8.91 -22.47
CA SER A 45 -5.19 9.57 -21.94
C SER A 45 -4.53 8.80 -20.79
N TYR A 46 -5.26 7.90 -20.13
CA TYR A 46 -4.71 6.99 -19.14
C TYR A 46 -3.59 6.11 -19.70
N TYR A 47 -3.66 5.73 -20.98
CA TYR A 47 -2.62 4.95 -21.65
C TYR A 47 -1.39 5.78 -22.06
N ASP A 48 -1.47 7.12 -22.00
CA ASP A 48 -0.33 8.00 -22.28
C ASP A 48 0.63 8.09 -21.07
N PHE A 49 0.14 7.84 -19.85
CA PHE A 49 0.91 7.95 -18.61
C PHE A 49 1.54 6.64 -18.15
N GLU A 50 0.90 5.50 -18.43
CA GLU A 50 1.41 4.16 -18.07
C GLU A 50 1.38 3.21 -19.27
N ASN A 51 2.56 2.72 -19.67
CA ASN A 51 2.66 1.63 -20.64
C ASN A 51 2.28 0.31 -19.94
N SER A 52 1.07 -0.18 -20.18
CA SER A 52 0.48 -1.42 -19.59
C SER A 52 -0.14 -1.25 -18.19
N PRO A 53 -1.18 -0.41 -18.02
CA PRO A 53 -1.77 -0.12 -16.72
C PRO A 53 -2.52 -1.30 -16.08
N GLY A 54 -2.86 -2.33 -16.86
CA GLY A 54 -3.37 -3.60 -16.35
C GLY A 54 -2.29 -4.57 -15.87
N ALA A 55 -1.00 -4.19 -15.96
CA ALA A 55 0.09 -5.03 -15.50
C ALA A 55 0.11 -5.07 -13.96
N THR A 56 -0.07 -6.26 -13.40
CA THR A 56 0.32 -6.53 -12.01
C THR A 56 1.83 -6.24 -11.89
N PRO A 57 2.33 -5.59 -10.82
CA PRO A 57 3.75 -5.27 -10.69
C PRO A 57 4.64 -6.49 -10.93
N GLN A 58 5.30 -6.51 -12.09
CA GLN A 58 6.22 -7.58 -12.49
C GLN A 58 7.62 -7.21 -11.99
N ASN A 59 8.24 -8.15 -11.28
CA ASN A 59 9.53 -8.06 -10.59
C ASN A 59 9.55 -7.37 -9.21
N ILE A 60 8.92 -8.03 -8.24
CA ILE A 60 9.23 -7.83 -6.80
C ILE A 60 10.50 -8.62 -6.41
N THR A 61 10.93 -9.57 -7.24
CA THR A 61 12.06 -10.47 -6.99
C THR A 61 13.35 -9.70 -6.71
N GLY A 62 13.94 -9.91 -5.54
CA GLY A 62 15.20 -9.30 -5.12
C GLY A 62 15.06 -7.92 -4.46
N LYS A 63 13.92 -7.25 -4.61
CA LYS A 63 13.68 -5.91 -4.05
C LYS A 63 13.79 -5.88 -2.53
N TYR A 64 13.41 -6.96 -1.87
CA TYR A 64 13.33 -7.07 -0.41
C TYR A 64 14.40 -7.98 0.21
N ASP A 65 15.46 -8.33 -0.52
CA ASP A 65 16.51 -9.23 0.00
C ASP A 65 17.28 -8.63 1.17
N PHE A 66 17.31 -7.30 1.29
CA PHE A 66 17.88 -6.62 2.45
C PHE A 66 17.16 -6.95 3.77
N LEU A 67 15.91 -7.47 3.72
CA LEU A 67 15.16 -7.93 4.89
C LEU A 67 15.68 -9.27 5.44
N GLU A 68 16.64 -9.92 4.80
CA GLU A 68 17.31 -11.11 5.35
C GLU A 68 18.47 -10.74 6.28
N ASN A 69 18.94 -9.49 6.24
CA ASN A 69 20.04 -9.05 7.08
C ASN A 69 19.55 -8.75 8.51
N GLU A 70 20.07 -9.48 9.50
CA GLU A 70 19.71 -9.33 10.92
C GLU A 70 19.90 -7.90 11.46
N THR A 71 20.92 -7.18 10.98
CA THR A 71 21.19 -5.80 11.40
C THR A 71 20.09 -4.84 10.93
N ILE A 72 19.49 -5.14 9.79
CA ILE A 72 18.38 -4.36 9.23
C ILE A 72 17.06 -4.77 9.89
N LEU A 73 16.84 -6.07 10.07
CA LEU A 73 15.66 -6.62 10.73
C LEU A 73 15.47 -6.03 12.14
N SER A 74 16.53 -6.01 12.94
CA SER A 74 16.49 -5.46 14.30
C SER A 74 16.15 -3.96 14.37
N LYS A 75 16.37 -3.19 13.29
CA LYS A 75 15.93 -1.79 13.20
C LYS A 75 14.46 -1.65 12.79
N ILE A 76 13.94 -2.58 11.99
CA ILE A 76 12.58 -2.52 11.44
C ILE A 76 11.55 -3.13 12.41
N LEU A 77 11.94 -4.18 13.14
CA LEU A 77 11.08 -4.82 14.13
C LEU A 77 10.90 -3.91 15.35
N GLU A 78 9.65 -3.72 15.76
CA GLU A 78 9.32 -3.00 17.00
C GLU A 78 9.62 -3.87 18.24
N PHE A 79 9.50 -5.17 18.07
CA PHE A 79 9.63 -6.15 19.14
C PHE A 79 9.99 -7.52 18.56
N GLN A 80 10.85 -8.26 19.27
CA GLN A 80 11.19 -9.65 18.96
C GLN A 80 11.54 -10.37 20.26
N GLU A 81 10.76 -11.40 20.61
CA GLU A 81 11.03 -12.27 21.76
C GLU A 81 10.60 -13.71 21.46
N GLY A 82 11.52 -14.66 21.62
CA GLY A 82 11.28 -16.06 21.27
C GLY A 82 10.91 -16.19 19.79
N ASN A 83 9.73 -16.75 19.51
CA ASN A 83 9.21 -16.83 18.13
C ASN A 83 8.33 -15.63 17.74
N THR A 84 7.92 -14.78 18.68
CA THR A 84 6.96 -13.70 18.39
C THR A 84 7.70 -12.42 18.00
N SER A 85 7.39 -11.92 16.80
CA SER A 85 7.91 -10.65 16.28
C SER A 85 6.77 -9.70 15.93
N ILE A 86 7.04 -8.40 16.06
CA ILE A 86 6.09 -7.34 15.73
C ILE A 86 6.75 -6.33 14.80
N VAL A 87 6.05 -5.99 13.73
CA VAL A 87 6.46 -4.97 12.77
C VAL A 87 5.33 -4.00 12.50
N SER A 88 5.67 -2.73 12.26
CA SER A 88 4.73 -1.75 11.70
C SER A 88 5.22 -1.25 10.34
N LEU A 89 4.39 -1.45 9.33
CA LEU A 89 4.69 -1.11 7.94
C LEU A 89 3.77 0.02 7.46
N ASN A 90 4.33 0.97 6.71
CA ASN A 90 3.57 2.05 6.10
C ASN A 90 3.01 1.58 4.75
N ILE A 91 1.70 1.71 4.53
CA ILE A 91 1.02 1.28 3.30
C ILE A 91 0.38 2.51 2.64
N PRO A 92 1.05 3.18 1.69
CA PRO A 92 0.56 4.44 1.11
C PRO A 92 -0.78 4.30 0.37
N HIS A 93 -1.07 3.12 -0.19
CA HIS A 93 -2.20 2.81 -1.06
C HIS A 93 -3.45 2.26 -0.32
N ILE A 94 -3.73 2.72 0.91
CA ILE A 94 -4.99 2.41 1.61
C ILE A 94 -6.00 3.54 1.40
N HIS A 95 -7.16 3.24 0.79
CA HIS A 95 -8.15 4.25 0.40
C HIS A 95 -9.61 3.93 0.75
N CYS A 96 -9.94 2.71 1.16
CA CYS A 96 -11.33 2.33 1.46
C CYS A 96 -11.42 1.34 2.64
N SER A 97 -12.64 1.12 3.14
CA SER A 97 -12.94 0.14 4.20
C SER A 97 -12.60 -1.29 3.79
N SER A 98 -12.73 -1.64 2.52
CA SER A 98 -12.34 -2.96 2.01
C SER A 98 -10.83 -3.20 2.15
N CYS A 99 -10.00 -2.17 1.95
CA CYS A 99 -8.55 -2.27 2.17
C CYS A 99 -8.24 -2.60 3.63
N ILE A 100 -8.92 -1.91 4.56
CA ILE A 100 -8.75 -2.13 6.00
C ILE A 100 -9.10 -3.58 6.34
N TRP A 101 -10.24 -4.08 5.85
CA TRP A 101 -10.65 -5.45 6.13
C TRP A 101 -9.63 -6.48 5.66
N ILE A 102 -9.10 -6.35 4.42
CA ILE A 102 -8.08 -7.28 3.90
C ILE A 102 -6.84 -7.26 4.79
N LEU A 103 -6.34 -6.07 5.12
CA LEU A 103 -5.13 -5.89 5.91
C LEU A 103 -5.29 -6.34 7.37
N GLU A 104 -6.46 -6.21 7.98
CA GLU A 104 -6.73 -6.75 9.33
C GLU A 104 -6.93 -8.27 9.34
N ASN A 105 -7.23 -8.87 8.18
CA ASN A 105 -7.46 -10.31 8.04
C ASN A 105 -6.29 -11.06 7.38
N LEU A 106 -5.07 -10.50 7.42
CA LEU A 106 -3.87 -11.15 6.86
C LEU A 106 -3.59 -12.54 7.44
N ASN A 107 -3.97 -12.78 8.70
CA ASN A 107 -3.87 -14.09 9.36
C ASN A 107 -4.70 -15.20 8.69
N LYS A 108 -5.72 -14.84 7.91
CA LYS A 108 -6.51 -15.81 7.12
C LYS A 108 -5.86 -16.12 5.78
N ILE A 109 -4.95 -15.27 5.31
CA ILE A 109 -4.31 -15.36 4.00
C ILE A 109 -2.94 -16.05 4.12
N GLN A 110 -2.20 -15.75 5.19
CA GLN A 110 -0.86 -16.29 5.43
C GLN A 110 -0.73 -16.92 6.81
N SER A 111 -0.30 -18.17 6.83
CA SER A 111 0.00 -18.90 8.07
C SER A 111 1.21 -18.29 8.77
N GLY A 112 1.18 -18.25 10.10
CA GLY A 112 2.25 -17.65 10.91
C GLY A 112 1.99 -16.19 11.27
N ILE A 113 1.01 -15.51 10.66
CA ILE A 113 0.52 -14.22 11.15
C ILE A 113 -0.52 -14.46 12.25
N ASN A 114 -0.28 -13.90 13.44
CA ASN A 114 -1.19 -14.04 14.58
C ASN A 114 -2.27 -12.95 14.57
N ILE A 115 -1.84 -11.69 14.44
CA ILE A 115 -2.69 -10.50 14.55
C ILE A 115 -2.22 -9.46 13.54
N SER A 116 -3.16 -8.78 12.89
CA SER A 116 -2.89 -7.61 12.05
C SER A 116 -3.89 -6.50 12.38
N GLN A 117 -3.40 -5.28 12.56
CA GLN A 117 -4.20 -4.11 12.94
C GLN A 117 -3.84 -2.91 12.08
N VAL A 118 -4.85 -2.21 11.56
CA VAL A 118 -4.65 -1.07 10.67
C VAL A 118 -4.89 0.25 11.41
N ASN A 119 -3.89 1.12 11.41
CA ASN A 119 -4.06 2.53 11.71
C ASN A 119 -4.29 3.29 10.41
N PHE A 120 -5.56 3.48 10.05
CA PHE A 120 -5.96 4.13 8.79
C PHE A 120 -5.48 5.60 8.69
N PRO A 121 -5.64 6.47 9.72
CA PRO A 121 -5.12 7.83 9.68
C PRO A 121 -3.62 7.92 9.38
N GLU A 122 -2.81 7.03 9.96
CA GLU A 122 -1.37 6.98 9.73
C GLU A 122 -0.98 6.16 8.49
N LYS A 123 -1.94 5.50 7.84
CA LYS A 123 -1.70 4.51 6.77
C LYS A 123 -0.68 3.45 7.18
N ARG A 124 -0.80 2.93 8.41
CA ARG A 124 0.11 1.93 8.98
C ARG A 124 -0.61 0.63 9.27
N VAL A 125 0.05 -0.49 9.02
CA VAL A 125 -0.39 -1.81 9.46
C VAL A 125 0.61 -2.37 10.45
N ARG A 126 0.14 -2.79 11.61
CA ARG A 126 0.93 -3.44 12.66
C ARG A 126 0.63 -4.92 12.65
N ILE A 127 1.67 -5.73 12.48
CA ILE A 127 1.56 -7.17 12.27
C ILE A 127 2.36 -7.89 13.34
N THR A 128 1.70 -8.78 14.08
CA THR A 128 2.33 -9.73 15.00
C THR A 128 2.38 -11.09 14.32
N PHE A 129 3.58 -11.67 14.23
CA PHE A 129 3.80 -12.92 13.52
C PHE A 129 4.82 -13.83 14.22
N ASN A 130 4.76 -15.11 13.91
CA ASN A 130 5.70 -16.14 14.35
C ASN A 130 6.87 -16.24 13.36
N SER A 131 8.05 -15.85 13.81
CA SER A 131 9.29 -15.80 13.02
C SER A 131 9.85 -17.18 12.63
N GLU A 132 9.42 -18.25 13.30
CA GLU A 132 9.77 -19.63 12.91
C GLU A 132 8.90 -20.13 11.75
N THR A 133 7.71 -19.55 11.56
CA THR A 133 6.74 -19.99 10.55
C THR A 133 6.73 -19.09 9.31
N VAL A 134 6.91 -17.78 9.48
CA VAL A 134 6.89 -16.81 8.40
C VAL A 134 7.94 -15.72 8.62
N SER A 135 8.68 -15.38 7.58
CA SER A 135 9.67 -14.30 7.64
C SER A 135 9.04 -12.93 7.33
N LEU A 136 9.69 -11.85 7.76
CA LEU A 136 9.27 -10.50 7.39
C LEU A 136 9.28 -10.30 5.87
N LYS A 137 10.27 -10.91 5.19
CA LYS A 137 10.36 -10.92 3.73
C LYS A 137 9.09 -11.49 3.12
N ASP A 138 8.64 -12.65 3.56
CA ASP A 138 7.42 -13.30 3.06
C ASP A 138 6.17 -12.44 3.25
N ILE A 139 6.05 -11.76 4.40
CA ILE A 139 4.94 -10.85 4.69
C ILE A 139 4.93 -9.67 3.72
N VAL A 140 6.11 -9.09 3.46
CA VAL A 140 6.24 -7.96 2.52
C VAL A 140 5.94 -8.40 1.08
N TYR A 141 6.42 -9.56 0.66
CA TYR A 141 6.06 -10.13 -0.65
C TYR A 141 4.56 -10.39 -0.78
N LEU A 142 3.94 -10.94 0.26
CA LEU A 142 2.50 -11.14 0.30
C LEU A 142 1.77 -9.82 0.09
N LEU A 143 2.08 -8.81 0.91
CA LEU A 143 1.48 -7.48 0.83
C LEU A 143 1.60 -6.86 -0.57
N SER A 144 2.79 -6.93 -1.17
CA SER A 144 3.01 -6.44 -2.53
C SER A 144 2.23 -7.24 -3.57
N SER A 145 2.10 -8.57 -3.41
CA SER A 145 1.34 -9.42 -4.33
C SER A 145 -0.16 -9.15 -4.33
N ILE A 146 -0.71 -8.70 -3.20
CA ILE A 146 -2.12 -8.31 -3.06
C ILE A 146 -2.35 -6.80 -3.30
N GLY A 147 -1.34 -6.08 -3.80
CA GLY A 147 -1.44 -4.67 -4.20
C GLY A 147 -1.25 -3.65 -3.08
N TYR A 148 -0.81 -4.06 -1.89
CA TYR A 148 -0.55 -3.19 -0.75
C TYR A 148 0.95 -3.08 -0.47
N GLU A 149 1.71 -2.59 -1.45
CA GLU A 149 3.16 -2.47 -1.33
C GLU A 149 3.56 -1.60 -0.11
N PRO A 150 4.34 -2.12 0.85
CA PRO A 150 4.78 -1.34 1.99
C PRO A 150 5.96 -0.44 1.62
N TYR A 151 5.94 0.79 2.15
CA TYR A 151 7.05 1.72 2.07
C TYR A 151 8.02 1.49 3.24
N ILE A 152 9.21 0.97 2.95
CA ILE A 152 10.26 0.68 3.92
C ILE A 152 11.46 1.58 3.60
N SER A 153 11.68 2.62 4.40
CA SER A 153 12.89 3.47 4.32
C SER A 153 13.70 3.32 5.58
N LEU A 154 14.97 2.92 5.44
CA LEU A 154 15.89 2.71 6.56
C LEU A 154 16.14 3.98 7.39
N GLU A 155 16.02 5.17 6.79
CA GLU A 155 16.13 6.46 7.50
C GLU A 155 14.98 6.70 8.48
N ASN A 156 13.79 6.15 8.21
CA ASN A 156 12.64 6.34 9.10
C ASN A 156 12.71 5.48 10.38
N TYR A 157 13.59 4.46 10.40
CA TYR A 157 13.78 3.56 11.54
C TYR A 157 15.03 3.92 12.37
N GLU A 158 15.78 4.95 11.98
CA GLU A 158 16.77 5.58 12.85
C GLU A 158 16.02 6.29 13.98
N THR A 159 16.13 5.77 15.20
CA THR A 159 15.61 6.38 16.44
C THR A 159 16.01 7.85 16.53
N GLY A 160 15.09 8.76 16.20
CA GLY A 160 15.43 10.18 16.14
C GLY A 160 14.25 11.11 15.92
N LYS A 161 13.40 11.23 16.95
CA LYS A 161 12.33 12.23 17.10
C LYS A 161 11.14 12.06 16.15
N SER A 162 10.05 11.50 16.68
CA SER A 162 8.72 11.90 16.18
C SER A 162 8.61 13.42 16.34
N ASN A 163 8.44 14.12 15.21
CA ASN A 163 8.10 15.53 15.26
C ASN A 163 6.72 15.59 15.92
N ILE A 164 6.67 16.05 17.18
CA ILE A 164 5.41 16.11 17.92
C ILE A 164 4.52 17.10 17.18
N ASP A 165 3.51 16.58 16.49
CA ASP A 165 2.56 17.41 15.76
C ASP A 165 1.69 18.18 16.77
N ARG A 166 2.12 19.41 17.06
CA ARG A 166 1.41 20.35 17.95
C ARG A 166 0.33 21.14 17.22
N THR A 167 0.06 20.84 15.94
CA THR A 167 -0.95 21.57 15.14
C THR A 167 -2.30 21.57 15.85
N LEU A 168 -2.71 20.46 16.45
CA LEU A 168 -3.96 20.39 17.19
C LEU A 168 -3.95 21.26 18.45
N THR A 169 -2.84 21.27 19.19
CA THR A 169 -2.65 22.13 20.36
C THR A 169 -2.70 23.62 19.99
N TYR A 170 -2.07 24.00 18.87
CA TYR A 170 -2.12 25.37 18.38
C TYR A 170 -3.54 25.76 17.90
N LYS A 171 -4.22 24.88 17.16
CA LYS A 171 -5.62 25.10 16.75
C LYS A 171 -6.54 25.30 17.95
N LEU A 172 -6.38 24.49 19.00
CA LEU A 172 -7.13 24.60 20.24
C LEU A 172 -6.82 25.91 20.97
N GLY A 173 -5.53 26.27 21.08
CA GLY A 173 -5.10 27.52 21.70
C GLY A 173 -5.65 28.78 21.01
N VAL A 174 -5.61 28.82 19.67
CA VAL A 174 -6.18 29.92 18.89
C VAL A 174 -7.70 29.99 19.05
N ALA A 175 -8.40 28.85 19.03
CA ALA A 175 -9.84 28.82 19.24
C ALA A 175 -10.23 29.36 20.62
N PHE A 176 -9.56 28.94 21.70
CA PHE A 176 -9.80 29.46 23.05
C PHE A 176 -9.47 30.96 23.17
N PHE A 177 -8.38 31.41 22.55
CA PHE A 177 -8.02 32.83 22.55
C PHE A 177 -9.09 33.67 21.87
N CYS A 178 -9.52 33.31 20.66
CA CYS A 178 -10.57 34.03 19.94
C CYS A 178 -11.91 34.00 20.70
N PHE A 179 -12.30 32.84 21.22
CA PHE A 179 -13.53 32.69 22.01
C PHE A 179 -13.51 33.54 23.28
N GLY A 180 -12.40 33.52 24.02
CA GLY A 180 -12.22 34.36 25.21
C GLY A 180 -12.33 35.84 24.89
N ASN A 181 -11.70 36.31 23.81
CA ASN A 181 -11.79 37.71 23.37
C ASN A 181 -13.22 38.10 22.96
N ILE A 182 -13.94 37.23 22.24
CA ILE A 182 -15.32 37.50 21.83
C ILE A 182 -16.26 37.58 23.03
N MET A 183 -16.10 36.67 24.02
CA MET A 183 -16.87 36.70 25.25
C MET A 183 -16.58 37.96 26.07
N LEU A 184 -15.32 38.37 26.17
CA LEU A 184 -14.91 39.54 26.94
C LEU A 184 -15.39 40.86 26.30
N LEU A 185 -15.52 40.90 24.97
CA LEU A 185 -16.11 42.02 24.23
C LEU A 185 -17.65 41.98 24.18
N SER A 186 -18.28 40.87 24.58
CA SER A 186 -19.73 40.74 24.69
C SER A 186 -20.22 41.24 26.04
N PHE A 187 -19.99 42.52 26.33
CA PHE A 187 -20.71 43.19 27.42
C PHE A 187 -22.15 43.46 26.98
N PRO A 188 -23.17 43.04 27.76
CA PRO A 188 -24.54 43.43 27.48
C PRO A 188 -24.72 44.93 27.74
N GLU A 189 -25.48 45.62 26.88
CA GLU A 189 -26.11 46.90 27.26
C GLU A 189 -27.05 46.71 28.46
#